data_AF-A0AAI9YNG7-F1
#
_entry.id   AF-A0AAI9YNG7-F1
#
_cell.length_a   1.000
_cell.length_b   1.000
_cell.length_c   1.000
_cell.angle_alpha   90.00
_cell.angle_beta   90.00
_cell.angle_gamma   90.00
#
_symmetry.space_group_name_H-M   'P 1'
#
loop_
_entity.id
_entity.type
_entity.pdbx_description
1 polymer ?
#
loop_
_entity_poly.entity_id
_entity_poly.type
_entity_poly.pdbx_seq_one_letter_code
_entity_poly.pdbx_strand_id
1 'polypeptide(L)'
;MARNALIVLLGLTLPALGAVLSAPEPVSHSVIQKRDLSGSSYVWLNDNTGTPQHMASGGRYEYLKSAYQVTRRHGGNFQIMIHDMWGTDSYPNFAETPMPGDGGSYADFDNFLDTFFALLKQDGMIDNIWWDLWNEIDNVDFLDRGIDRWLEYWGHAYHKIMRDFPNAKVIGPSYGHLPNFSQGVEHYFSRWAEFIKSNNSIPDQISLHFLYGNGDLTTSLNSYRQYLNAAGVDFQGIWNVQEYGHPDQQVPSGLIWNIGQLERHNVPGLRANWLGGQELNDYLAYLLGKDKTGANYDMYDTSYRPAREYPVYVYYAQSMTGYRVRTEMSEDTLVDTYATVDPNQRVVRILAGCRPNTGVWFVKIGGLSALGLPESGSLPIKAIRFNTAPGRFDRVAEPDDLGYTNYNYGDGMVTVAVYQNDPDVGFAFEFSY
;
A
#
# COMPACT_ATOMS: atom_id res chain seq x y z
N MET A 1 -11.59 -6.33 -16.53
CA MET A 1 -11.69 -7.50 -17.45
C MET A 1 -10.69 -8.59 -17.07
N ALA A 2 -11.13 -9.59 -16.30
CA ALA A 2 -10.70 -10.99 -16.39
C ALA A 2 -11.70 -11.82 -15.57
N ARG A 3 -12.48 -12.67 -16.25
CA ARG A 3 -13.49 -13.57 -15.67
C ARG A 3 -12.96 -15.00 -15.64
N ASN A 4 -13.42 -15.73 -14.62
CA ASN A 4 -13.65 -17.18 -14.55
C ASN A 4 -12.46 -18.15 -14.45
N ALA A 5 -12.49 -19.01 -13.43
CA ALA A 5 -12.59 -20.47 -13.63
C ALA A 5 -13.05 -21.21 -12.36
N LEU A 6 -14.18 -21.89 -12.48
CA LEU A 6 -14.76 -22.88 -11.58
C LEU A 6 -14.18 -24.26 -11.97
N ILE A 7 -13.57 -25.02 -11.05
CA ILE A 7 -13.35 -26.47 -11.22
C ILE A 7 -13.65 -27.21 -9.91
N VAL A 8 -14.64 -28.10 -10.00
CA VAL A 8 -15.01 -29.15 -9.04
C VAL A 8 -14.24 -30.42 -9.37
N LEU A 9 -13.66 -31.12 -8.38
CA LEU A 9 -13.59 -32.59 -8.45
C LEU A 9 -13.36 -33.28 -7.08
N LEU A 10 -14.23 -34.26 -6.83
CA LEU A 10 -14.19 -35.32 -5.82
C LEU A 10 -12.86 -36.10 -5.90
N GLY A 11 -12.21 -36.53 -4.81
CA GLY A 11 -12.71 -37.45 -3.79
C GLY A 11 -12.23 -38.86 -4.10
N LEU A 12 -11.23 -39.38 -3.37
CA LEU A 12 -10.94 -40.82 -3.25
C LEU A 12 -10.13 -41.10 -1.97
N THR A 13 -10.45 -42.23 -1.36
CA THR A 13 -10.27 -42.59 0.05
C THR A 13 -9.35 -43.80 0.24
N LEU A 14 -8.61 -43.78 1.37
CA LEU A 14 -8.16 -44.92 2.22
C LEU A 14 -7.09 -45.91 1.68
N PRO A 15 -6.45 -46.77 2.51
CA PRO A 15 -5.73 -46.50 3.78
C PRO A 15 -4.46 -47.39 4.02
N ALA A 16 -3.75 -47.07 5.12
CA ALA A 16 -3.22 -47.99 6.16
C ALA A 16 -1.99 -48.93 5.97
N LEU A 17 -1.09 -48.77 6.96
CA LEU A 17 -0.21 -49.74 7.67
C LEU A 17 0.88 -50.48 6.87
N GLY A 18 2.11 -50.66 7.35
CA GLY A 18 2.76 -50.37 8.63
C GLY A 18 4.10 -51.13 8.67
N ALA A 19 5.11 -50.65 9.39
CA ALA A 19 6.23 -51.47 9.86
C ALA A 19 6.99 -50.74 10.96
N VAL A 20 7.05 -51.39 12.12
CA VAL A 20 7.86 -51.03 13.29
C VAL A 20 9.25 -51.64 13.11
N LEU A 21 10.32 -50.85 13.21
CA LEU A 21 11.66 -51.34 13.54
C LEU A 21 12.38 -50.30 14.42
N SER A 22 13.00 -50.83 15.46
CA SER A 22 13.54 -50.20 16.67
C SER A 22 14.75 -49.27 16.47
N ALA A 23 14.79 -48.19 17.25
CA ALA A 23 15.89 -47.23 17.35
C ALA A 23 17.00 -47.68 18.33
N PRO A 24 18.25 -47.18 18.19
CA PRO A 24 19.19 -46.98 19.29
C PRO A 24 19.09 -45.55 19.86
N GLU A 25 19.44 -45.39 21.14
CA GLU A 25 19.26 -44.19 21.97
C GLU A 25 19.94 -42.90 21.46
N PRO A 26 19.36 -41.72 21.72
CA PRO A 26 19.90 -40.43 21.30
C PRO A 26 20.81 -39.77 22.36
N VAL A 27 21.77 -39.01 21.83
CA VAL A 27 22.64 -38.05 22.52
C VAL A 27 21.80 -36.91 23.14
N SER A 28 22.18 -36.48 24.34
CA SER A 28 21.50 -35.46 25.12
C SER A 28 21.47 -34.09 24.44
N HIS A 29 20.27 -33.54 24.24
CA HIS A 29 20.06 -32.12 24.02
C HIS A 29 18.96 -31.59 24.96
N SER A 30 19.21 -30.39 25.47
CA SER A 30 18.45 -29.62 26.47
C SER A 30 16.93 -29.72 26.33
N VAL A 31 16.28 -30.11 27.42
CA VAL A 31 14.82 -30.24 27.56
C VAL A 31 14.16 -28.85 27.57
N ILE A 32 13.42 -28.53 26.51
CA ILE A 32 12.35 -27.52 26.57
C ILE A 32 11.18 -28.17 27.32
N GLN A 33 10.79 -27.61 28.46
CA GLN A 33 9.60 -28.08 29.19
C GLN A 33 8.35 -27.89 28.32
N LYS A 34 7.73 -29.00 27.88
CA LYS A 34 6.36 -29.00 27.40
C LYS A 34 5.43 -28.68 28.57
N ARG A 35 4.62 -27.62 28.41
CA ARG A 35 3.52 -27.31 29.31
C ARG A 35 2.33 -28.20 28.92
N ASP A 36 1.91 -29.09 29.81
CA ASP A 36 0.61 -29.78 29.66
C ASP A 36 -0.49 -28.77 29.96
N LEU A 37 -1.16 -28.28 28.91
CA LEU A 37 -2.40 -27.53 29.04
C LEU A 37 -3.55 -28.50 28.80
N SER A 38 -4.19 -28.95 29.87
CA SER A 38 -5.50 -29.59 29.81
C SER A 38 -6.58 -28.53 30.09
N GLY A 39 -7.53 -28.42 29.17
CA GLY A 39 -8.71 -27.57 29.30
C GLY A 39 -9.81 -28.12 28.40
N SER A 40 -11.04 -28.18 28.89
CA SER A 40 -12.19 -28.61 28.11
C SER A 40 -12.83 -27.38 27.44
N SER A 41 -13.11 -27.51 26.14
CA SER A 41 -13.99 -26.59 25.41
C SER A 41 -15.43 -27.08 25.55
N TYR A 42 -16.37 -26.15 25.76
CA TYR A 42 -17.80 -26.42 25.82
C TYR A 42 -18.48 -25.78 24.60
N VAL A 43 -19.36 -26.53 23.94
CA VAL A 43 -20.20 -26.02 22.83
C VAL A 43 -21.66 -26.09 23.27
N TRP A 44 -22.31 -24.94 23.37
CA TRP A 44 -23.72 -24.81 23.74
C TRP A 44 -24.55 -24.61 22.47
N LEU A 45 -25.04 -25.70 21.88
CA LEU A 45 -25.74 -25.70 20.58
C LEU A 45 -27.13 -25.05 20.60
N ASN A 46 -27.61 -24.67 21.79
CA ASN A 46 -28.91 -24.06 22.04
C ASN A 46 -28.81 -22.58 22.40
N ASP A 47 -27.61 -22.01 22.47
CA ASP A 47 -27.38 -20.59 22.73
C ASP A 47 -26.94 -19.90 21.43
N ASN A 48 -27.92 -19.66 20.54
CA ASN A 48 -27.68 -19.00 19.27
C ASN A 48 -27.65 -17.48 19.45
N THR A 49 -26.48 -16.88 19.40
CA THR A 49 -26.28 -15.42 19.47
C THR A 49 -26.26 -14.73 18.10
N GLY A 50 -26.55 -15.44 16.99
CA GLY A 50 -26.51 -14.86 15.65
C GLY A 50 -27.68 -15.30 14.77
N THR A 51 -28.38 -14.33 14.17
CA THR A 51 -29.10 -14.60 12.92
C THR A 51 -28.10 -14.70 11.76
N PRO A 52 -28.31 -15.58 10.77
CA PRO A 52 -27.22 -16.10 9.94
C PRO A 52 -26.66 -15.18 8.83
N GLN A 53 -27.01 -13.90 8.74
CA GLN A 53 -26.67 -13.12 7.52
C GLN A 53 -25.50 -12.13 7.59
N HIS A 54 -25.18 -11.40 8.66
CA HIS A 54 -24.07 -10.41 8.58
C HIS A 54 -23.38 -10.14 9.92
N MET A 55 -22.87 -11.17 10.58
CA MET A 55 -21.69 -10.93 11.41
C MET A 55 -20.55 -10.74 10.42
N ALA A 56 -19.78 -9.64 10.49
CA ALA A 56 -18.45 -9.57 9.90
C ALA A 56 -17.82 -10.94 10.14
N SER A 57 -17.67 -11.75 9.09
CA SER A 57 -17.47 -13.20 9.27
C SER A 57 -16.34 -13.35 10.29
N GLY A 58 -16.47 -14.19 11.32
CA GLY A 58 -15.47 -14.22 12.40
C GLY A 58 -14.04 -14.25 11.87
N GLY A 59 -13.83 -14.84 10.69
CA GLY A 59 -12.61 -14.72 9.89
C GLY A 59 -12.14 -13.30 9.52
N ARG A 60 -12.97 -12.39 8.99
CA ARG A 60 -12.58 -11.00 8.64
C ARG A 60 -12.14 -10.22 9.88
N TYR A 61 -12.90 -10.32 10.97
CA TYR A 61 -12.55 -9.61 12.21
C TYR A 61 -11.26 -10.15 12.83
N GLU A 62 -11.11 -11.48 12.94
CA GLU A 62 -9.88 -12.08 13.47
C GLU A 62 -8.66 -11.79 12.58
N TYR A 63 -8.85 -11.74 11.25
CA TYR A 63 -7.82 -11.29 10.33
C TYR A 63 -7.41 -9.84 10.60
N LEU A 64 -8.37 -8.92 10.68
CA LEU A 64 -8.14 -7.52 11.00
C LEU A 64 -7.43 -7.35 12.34
N LYS A 65 -7.82 -8.13 13.36
CA LYS A 65 -7.17 -8.16 14.68
C LYS A 65 -5.71 -8.60 14.58
N SER A 66 -5.43 -9.69 13.87
CA SER A 66 -4.07 -10.17 13.64
C SER A 66 -3.22 -9.13 12.91
N ALA A 67 -3.74 -8.56 11.81
CA ALA A 67 -3.07 -7.51 11.03
C ALA A 67 -2.78 -6.26 11.89
N TYR A 68 -3.76 -5.80 12.67
CA TYR A 68 -3.56 -4.68 13.60
C TYR A 68 -2.45 -4.98 14.61
N GLN A 69 -2.48 -6.13 15.26
CA GLN A 69 -1.47 -6.50 16.26
C GLN A 69 -0.06 -6.57 15.68
N VAL A 70 0.09 -7.14 14.48
CA VAL A 70 1.38 -7.19 13.78
C VAL A 70 1.84 -5.78 13.43
N THR A 71 1.00 -4.96 12.81
CA THR A 71 1.34 -3.59 12.42
C THR A 71 1.77 -2.76 13.64
N ARG A 72 1.00 -2.81 14.72
CA ARG A 72 1.31 -2.06 15.96
C ARG A 72 2.58 -2.56 16.64
N ARG A 73 2.86 -3.88 16.61
CA ARG A 73 4.12 -4.45 17.12
C ARG A 73 5.35 -3.88 16.41
N HIS A 74 5.21 -3.50 15.15
CA HIS A 74 6.26 -2.86 14.35
C HIS A 74 6.17 -1.33 14.33
N GLY A 75 5.33 -0.72 15.19
CA GLY A 75 5.20 0.74 15.31
C GLY A 75 4.43 1.41 14.17
N GLY A 76 3.76 0.65 13.30
CA GLY A 76 3.01 1.18 12.17
C GLY A 76 1.66 1.79 12.56
N ASN A 77 1.16 2.69 11.71
CA ASN A 77 -0.23 3.15 11.75
C ASN A 77 -1.14 2.11 11.08
N PHE A 78 -2.43 2.09 11.44
CA PHE A 78 -3.39 1.13 10.89
C PHE A 78 -4.60 1.84 10.31
N GLN A 79 -4.95 1.50 9.07
CA GLN A 79 -6.14 1.95 8.36
C GLN A 79 -7.14 0.79 8.31
N ILE A 80 -8.38 1.05 8.68
CA ILE A 80 -9.49 0.11 8.56
C ILE A 80 -10.37 0.59 7.41
N MET A 81 -10.52 -0.26 6.39
CA MET A 81 -11.46 -0.05 5.29
C MET A 81 -12.84 -0.61 5.68
N ILE A 82 -13.83 0.25 5.89
CA ILE A 82 -15.19 -0.16 6.28
C ILE A 82 -15.87 -0.98 5.16
N HIS A 83 -15.64 -0.61 3.90
CA HIS A 83 -16.12 -1.34 2.72
C HIS A 83 -15.78 -2.84 2.77
N ASP A 84 -14.51 -3.18 2.99
CA ASP A 84 -14.05 -4.57 3.05
C ASP A 84 -14.56 -5.29 4.31
N MET A 85 -14.75 -4.55 5.41
CA MET A 85 -15.29 -5.12 6.64
C MET A 85 -16.79 -5.40 6.55
N TRP A 86 -17.53 -4.61 5.77
CA TRP A 86 -18.91 -4.90 5.40
C TRP A 86 -19.01 -6.16 4.53
N GLY A 87 -18.00 -6.40 3.68
CA GLY A 87 -17.86 -7.63 2.90
C GLY A 87 -18.60 -7.59 1.56
N THR A 88 -18.55 -6.46 0.87
CA THR A 88 -19.11 -6.26 -0.48
C THR A 88 -18.61 -7.29 -1.51
N ASP A 89 -17.39 -7.78 -1.32
CA ASP A 89 -16.69 -8.80 -2.13
C ASP A 89 -17.14 -10.25 -1.84
N SER A 90 -18.09 -10.46 -0.93
CA SER A 90 -18.50 -11.80 -0.49
C SER A 90 -19.65 -12.41 -1.32
N TYR A 91 -20.12 -11.70 -2.34
CA TYR A 91 -21.26 -12.08 -3.16
C TYR A 91 -20.85 -12.43 -4.60
N PRO A 92 -21.62 -13.28 -5.31
CA PRO A 92 -21.30 -13.65 -6.70
C PRO A 92 -21.28 -12.46 -7.67
N ASN A 93 -22.02 -11.39 -7.35
CA ASN A 93 -22.05 -10.13 -8.10
C ASN A 93 -22.63 -8.98 -7.26
N PHE A 94 -22.43 -7.74 -7.73
CA PHE A 94 -22.89 -6.51 -7.09
C PHE A 94 -24.42 -6.34 -7.03
N ALA A 95 -25.16 -6.93 -7.97
CA ALA A 95 -26.62 -6.88 -7.94
C ALA A 95 -27.19 -7.70 -6.77
N GLU A 96 -26.49 -8.75 -6.36
CA GLU A 96 -26.84 -9.60 -5.22
C GLU A 96 -26.21 -9.14 -3.89
N THR A 97 -25.24 -8.22 -3.94
CA THR A 97 -24.57 -7.69 -2.76
C THR A 97 -25.50 -6.74 -2.00
N PRO A 98 -25.85 -7.01 -0.74
CA PRO A 98 -26.56 -6.06 0.10
C PRO A 98 -25.66 -4.84 0.35
N MET A 99 -26.10 -3.68 -0.11
CA MET A 99 -25.38 -2.43 0.10
C MET A 99 -26.03 -1.60 1.20
N PRO A 100 -25.26 -0.84 2.00
CA PRO A 100 -25.82 0.10 2.95
C PRO A 100 -26.80 1.07 2.27
N GLY A 101 -28.02 1.15 2.79
CA GLY A 101 -29.08 1.99 2.23
C GLY A 101 -29.94 1.33 1.15
N ASP A 102 -29.68 0.07 0.77
CA ASP A 102 -30.59 -0.69 -0.09
C ASP A 102 -31.99 -0.77 0.55
N GLY A 103 -33.04 -0.57 -0.25
CA GLY A 103 -34.42 -0.48 0.25
C GLY A 103 -34.71 0.77 1.11
N GLY A 104 -33.80 1.75 1.14
CA GLY A 104 -33.95 2.99 1.93
C GLY A 104 -33.69 2.80 3.42
N SER A 105 -33.02 1.72 3.81
CA SER A 105 -32.73 1.39 5.21
C SER A 105 -31.23 1.22 5.45
N TYR A 106 -30.74 1.81 6.54
CA TYR A 106 -29.38 1.61 7.04
C TYR A 106 -29.34 0.69 8.26
N ALA A 107 -30.46 0.06 8.65
CA ALA A 107 -30.57 -0.72 9.88
C ALA A 107 -29.51 -1.85 9.97
N ASP A 108 -29.31 -2.61 8.90
CA ASP A 108 -28.32 -3.70 8.90
C ASP A 108 -26.89 -3.17 8.96
N PHE A 109 -26.62 -2.06 8.26
CA PHE A 109 -25.33 -1.39 8.33
C PHE A 109 -25.05 -0.81 9.73
N ASP A 110 -26.07 -0.24 10.37
CA ASP A 110 -25.99 0.26 11.73
C ASP A 110 -25.69 -0.86 12.73
N ASN A 111 -26.40 -1.99 12.61
CA ASN A 111 -26.18 -3.17 13.44
C ASN A 111 -24.77 -3.74 13.25
N PHE A 112 -24.28 -3.78 12.01
CA PHE A 112 -22.91 -4.17 11.70
C PHE A 112 -21.90 -3.26 12.39
N LEU A 113 -22.01 -1.95 12.21
CA LEU A 113 -21.08 -0.99 12.80
C LEU A 113 -21.14 -1.03 14.33
N ASP A 114 -22.32 -1.13 14.94
CA ASP A 114 -22.44 -1.25 16.40
C ASP A 114 -21.72 -2.51 16.92
N THR A 115 -21.90 -3.64 16.23
CA THR A 115 -21.22 -4.89 16.57
C THR A 115 -19.71 -4.77 16.37
N PHE A 116 -19.28 -4.24 15.22
CA PHE A 116 -17.88 -4.09 14.88
C PHE A 116 -17.15 -3.15 15.86
N PHE A 117 -17.77 -2.02 16.19
CA PHE A 117 -17.22 -1.07 17.15
C PHE A 117 -17.17 -1.63 18.57
N ALA A 118 -18.16 -2.43 18.97
CA ALA A 118 -18.13 -3.11 20.26
C ALA A 118 -16.95 -4.09 20.35
N LEU A 119 -16.70 -4.86 19.28
CA LEU A 119 -15.55 -5.78 19.22
C LEU A 119 -14.21 -5.03 19.28
N LEU A 120 -14.06 -3.96 18.49
CA LEU A 120 -12.84 -3.13 18.52
C LEU A 120 -12.58 -2.55 19.91
N LYS A 121 -13.63 -2.05 20.59
CA LYS A 121 -13.55 -1.54 21.97
C LYS A 121 -13.18 -2.66 22.95
N GLN A 122 -13.76 -3.85 22.81
CA GLN A 122 -13.46 -5.02 23.64
C GLN A 122 -12.00 -5.46 23.51
N ASP A 123 -11.43 -5.42 22.30
CA ASP A 123 -10.05 -5.81 22.02
C ASP A 123 -9.02 -4.68 22.17
N GLY A 124 -9.45 -3.47 22.58
CA GLY A 124 -8.57 -2.31 22.71
C GLY A 124 -8.01 -1.80 21.37
N MET A 125 -8.66 -2.13 20.27
CA MET A 125 -8.31 -1.71 18.92
C MET A 125 -9.02 -0.40 18.57
N ILE A 126 -8.71 0.68 19.29
CA ILE A 126 -9.34 1.99 19.11
C ILE A 126 -8.34 3.15 19.02
N ASP A 127 -7.08 2.90 19.38
CA ASP A 127 -6.05 3.93 19.45
C ASP A 127 -5.41 4.18 18.07
N ASN A 128 -5.42 5.44 17.62
CA ASN A 128 -4.78 5.90 16.38
C ASN A 128 -5.17 5.09 15.12
N ILE A 129 -6.42 4.65 15.06
CA ILE A 129 -6.99 4.04 13.87
C ILE A 129 -7.45 5.12 12.91
N TRP A 130 -7.11 4.91 11.64
CA TRP A 130 -7.65 5.68 10.53
C TRP A 130 -8.80 4.90 9.88
N TRP A 131 -9.94 5.55 9.72
CA TRP A 131 -11.17 4.94 9.21
C TRP A 131 -11.37 5.34 7.76
N ASP A 132 -11.08 4.43 6.84
CA ASP A 132 -11.37 4.61 5.43
C ASP A 132 -12.75 4.06 5.12
N LEU A 133 -13.63 4.91 4.59
CA LEU A 133 -15.04 4.57 4.50
C LEU A 133 -15.35 3.67 3.30
N TRP A 134 -14.65 3.84 2.18
CA TRP A 134 -14.96 3.08 0.97
C TRP A 134 -13.73 2.93 0.07
N ASN A 135 -13.74 1.97 -0.84
CA ASN A 135 -12.70 1.79 -1.85
C ASN A 135 -13.23 2.10 -3.25
N GLU A 136 -12.52 2.91 -4.03
CA GLU A 136 -12.81 3.22 -5.45
C GLU A 136 -14.28 3.52 -5.77
N ILE A 137 -14.81 4.55 -5.13
CA ILE A 137 -16.22 4.97 -5.22
C ILE A 137 -16.70 5.32 -6.65
N ASP A 138 -15.75 5.55 -7.55
CA ASP A 138 -15.92 5.90 -8.96
C ASP A 138 -15.68 4.72 -9.91
N ASN A 139 -15.47 3.53 -9.36
CA ASN A 139 -15.34 2.29 -10.08
C ASN A 139 -16.58 1.41 -9.86
N VAL A 140 -17.24 1.02 -10.94
CA VAL A 140 -18.44 0.17 -10.89
C VAL A 140 -18.18 -1.20 -10.26
N ASP A 141 -16.93 -1.67 -10.30
CA ASP A 141 -16.48 -2.91 -9.64
C ASP A 141 -16.37 -2.76 -8.11
N PHE A 142 -16.64 -1.58 -7.54
CA PHE A 142 -16.65 -1.33 -6.09
C PHE A 142 -17.88 -0.53 -5.61
N LEU A 143 -18.56 0.19 -6.51
CA LEU A 143 -19.81 0.87 -6.24
C LEU A 143 -20.78 0.77 -7.44
N ASP A 144 -21.79 -0.09 -7.34
CA ASP A 144 -22.87 -0.21 -8.34
C ASP A 144 -24.23 0.26 -7.77
N ARG A 145 -24.23 1.46 -7.16
CA ARG A 145 -25.43 2.12 -6.61
C ARG A 145 -25.56 3.61 -6.93
N GLY A 146 -24.60 4.15 -7.68
CA GLY A 146 -24.53 5.56 -8.04
C GLY A 146 -24.10 6.48 -6.89
N ILE A 147 -23.68 7.67 -7.26
CA ILE A 147 -23.06 8.62 -6.32
C ILE A 147 -24.00 9.08 -5.20
N ASP A 148 -25.31 9.29 -5.46
CA ASP A 148 -26.24 9.80 -4.43
C ASP A 148 -26.34 8.84 -3.24
N ARG A 149 -26.43 7.53 -3.52
CA ARG A 149 -26.45 6.49 -2.49
C ARG A 149 -25.15 6.51 -1.68
N TRP A 150 -24.02 6.71 -2.34
CA TRP A 150 -22.74 6.76 -1.68
C TRP A 150 -22.55 8.03 -0.82
N LEU A 151 -23.07 9.19 -1.25
CA LEU A 151 -23.03 10.41 -0.42
C LEU A 151 -23.88 10.22 0.86
N GLU A 152 -25.06 9.62 0.75
CA GLU A 152 -25.88 9.25 1.92
C GLU A 152 -25.11 8.31 2.86
N TYR A 153 -24.45 7.28 2.29
CA TYR A 153 -23.56 6.39 3.04
C TYR A 153 -22.43 7.14 3.74
N TRP A 154 -21.71 8.03 3.03
CA TRP A 154 -20.60 8.81 3.59
C TRP A 154 -21.03 9.56 4.84
N GLY A 155 -22.10 10.35 4.73
CA GLY A 155 -22.60 11.13 5.86
C GLY A 155 -23.01 10.21 7.02
N HIS A 156 -23.71 9.12 6.74
CA HIS A 156 -24.15 8.17 7.75
C HIS A 156 -22.99 7.51 8.49
N ALA A 157 -22.01 6.96 7.75
CA ALA A 157 -20.84 6.29 8.31
C ALA A 157 -19.93 7.28 9.06
N TYR A 158 -19.63 8.45 8.48
CA TYR A 158 -18.81 9.49 9.11
C TYR A 158 -19.38 9.89 10.47
N HIS A 159 -20.65 10.29 10.53
CA HIS A 159 -21.26 10.79 11.77
C HIS A 159 -21.40 9.70 12.83
N LYS A 160 -21.62 8.44 12.42
CA LYS A 160 -21.63 7.29 13.34
C LYS A 160 -20.24 7.03 13.94
N ILE A 161 -19.18 7.07 13.12
CA ILE A 161 -17.80 6.93 13.60
C ILE A 161 -17.46 8.05 14.59
N MET A 162 -17.74 9.31 14.24
CA MET A 162 -17.43 10.46 15.11
C MET A 162 -18.20 10.44 16.44
N ARG A 163 -19.43 9.91 16.44
CA ARG A 163 -20.21 9.73 17.67
C ARG A 163 -19.60 8.69 18.59
N ASP A 164 -19.19 7.55 18.04
CA ASP A 164 -18.71 6.40 18.82
C ASP A 164 -17.22 6.48 19.16
N PHE A 165 -16.47 7.26 18.38
CA PHE A 165 -15.04 7.52 18.52
C PHE A 165 -14.78 9.02 18.28
N PRO A 166 -14.95 9.90 19.28
CA PRO A 166 -14.83 11.35 19.11
C PRO A 166 -13.47 11.87 18.62
N ASN A 167 -12.42 11.05 18.72
CA ASN A 167 -11.07 11.34 18.23
C ASN A 167 -10.67 10.48 17.02
N ALA A 168 -11.64 9.83 16.37
CA ALA A 168 -11.41 9.07 15.15
C ALA A 168 -10.81 9.98 14.07
N LYS A 169 -9.98 9.38 13.23
CA LYS A 169 -9.46 10.04 12.03
C LYS A 169 -10.06 9.38 10.81
N VAL A 170 -10.74 10.15 9.97
CA VAL A 170 -11.43 9.63 8.79
C VAL A 170 -10.58 9.85 7.53
N ILE A 171 -10.56 8.84 6.66
CA ILE A 171 -9.94 8.81 5.34
C ILE A 171 -11.05 8.68 4.29
N GLY A 172 -10.89 9.38 3.16
CA GLY A 172 -11.70 9.16 1.97
C GLY A 172 -11.48 10.24 0.91
N PRO A 173 -12.09 10.13 -0.28
CA PRO A 173 -13.08 9.14 -0.67
C PRO A 173 -12.48 7.94 -1.40
N SER A 174 -11.14 7.79 -1.38
CA SER A 174 -10.45 6.62 -1.92
C SER A 174 -10.68 6.44 -3.40
N TYR A 175 -10.51 7.55 -4.10
CA TYR A 175 -10.87 7.70 -5.50
C TYR A 175 -9.93 6.89 -6.40
N GLY A 176 -10.49 5.99 -7.22
CA GLY A 176 -9.76 5.04 -8.06
C GLY A 176 -9.17 5.67 -9.33
N HIS A 177 -9.89 6.59 -9.97
CA HIS A 177 -9.46 7.21 -11.23
C HIS A 177 -8.87 8.60 -11.00
N LEU A 178 -7.66 8.90 -11.45
CA LEU A 178 -7.12 10.24 -11.30
C LEU A 178 -7.93 11.27 -12.14
N PRO A 179 -8.27 12.46 -11.64
CA PRO A 179 -9.19 13.39 -12.32
C PRO A 179 -8.68 13.90 -13.68
N ASN A 180 -7.36 13.92 -13.85
CA ASN A 180 -6.67 14.26 -15.09
C ASN A 180 -6.59 13.10 -16.10
N PHE A 181 -7.00 11.90 -15.72
CA PHE A 181 -7.02 10.70 -16.57
C PHE A 181 -8.42 10.10 -16.74
N SER A 182 -9.35 10.51 -15.89
CA SER A 182 -10.71 10.00 -15.88
C SER A 182 -11.57 10.74 -16.91
N GLN A 183 -11.96 10.09 -18.01
CA GLN A 183 -12.93 10.65 -18.95
C GLN A 183 -14.36 10.42 -18.44
N GLY A 184 -14.89 11.33 -17.63
CA GLY A 184 -16.32 11.38 -17.30
C GLY A 184 -16.72 10.88 -15.91
N VAL A 185 -15.78 10.61 -15.01
CA VAL A 185 -16.10 10.31 -13.60
C VAL A 185 -15.73 11.43 -12.63
N GLU A 186 -15.04 12.48 -13.07
CA GLU A 186 -14.61 13.63 -12.24
C GLU A 186 -15.74 14.28 -11.40
N HIS A 187 -16.99 14.16 -11.88
CA HIS A 187 -18.17 14.60 -11.18
C HIS A 187 -18.38 13.90 -9.82
N TYR A 188 -17.86 12.68 -9.63
CA TYR A 188 -17.90 12.00 -8.34
C TYR A 188 -17.13 12.78 -7.27
N PHE A 189 -15.91 13.21 -7.57
CA PHE A 189 -15.11 13.98 -6.62
C PHE A 189 -15.69 15.38 -6.38
N SER A 190 -16.15 16.09 -7.41
CA SER A 190 -16.70 17.44 -7.24
C SER A 190 -17.99 17.43 -6.42
N ARG A 191 -18.91 16.50 -6.68
CA ARG A 191 -20.15 16.35 -5.89
C ARG A 191 -19.86 15.91 -4.45
N TRP A 192 -18.87 15.05 -4.24
CA TRP A 192 -18.40 14.71 -2.90
C TRP A 192 -17.87 15.94 -2.15
N ALA A 193 -17.04 16.75 -2.80
CA ALA A 193 -16.50 17.97 -2.20
C ALA A 193 -17.60 18.95 -1.77
N GLU A 194 -18.64 19.13 -2.58
CA GLU A 194 -19.84 19.93 -2.24
C GLU A 194 -20.60 19.31 -1.06
N PHE A 195 -20.76 17.98 -1.07
CA PHE A 195 -21.47 17.25 -0.03
C PHE A 195 -20.77 17.35 1.32
N ILE A 196 -19.48 17.03 1.43
CA ILE A 196 -18.76 17.06 2.73
C ILE A 196 -18.77 18.44 3.38
N LYS A 197 -18.80 19.51 2.56
CA LYS A 197 -18.95 20.88 3.03
C LYS A 197 -20.31 21.09 3.69
N SER A 198 -21.38 20.75 2.98
CA SER A 198 -22.76 20.96 3.46
C SER A 198 -23.14 20.02 4.62
N ASN A 199 -22.59 18.80 4.61
CA ASN A 199 -22.85 17.76 5.58
C ASN A 199 -21.96 17.86 6.85
N ASN A 200 -20.99 18.78 6.88
CA ASN A 200 -19.98 18.91 7.94
C ASN A 200 -19.24 17.59 8.21
N SER A 201 -18.77 16.94 7.13
CA SER A 201 -18.11 15.64 7.18
C SER A 201 -16.81 15.61 6.40
N ILE A 202 -16.03 16.70 6.51
CA ILE A 202 -14.69 16.80 5.93
C ILE A 202 -13.80 15.77 6.64
N PRO A 203 -13.11 14.88 5.90
CA PRO A 203 -12.22 13.89 6.50
C PRO A 203 -10.91 14.52 6.98
N ASP A 204 -10.17 13.81 7.84
CA ASP A 204 -8.82 14.21 8.26
C ASP A 204 -7.78 13.99 7.16
N GLN A 205 -8.05 13.01 6.31
CA GLN A 205 -7.22 12.63 5.17
C GLN A 205 -8.05 12.54 3.89
N ILE A 206 -7.56 13.17 2.83
CA ILE A 206 -8.10 12.95 1.49
C ILE A 206 -7.28 11.89 0.78
N SER A 207 -7.93 10.78 0.44
CA SER A 207 -7.29 9.65 -0.22
C SER A 207 -7.55 9.56 -1.71
N LEU A 208 -6.57 9.01 -2.43
CA LEU A 208 -6.61 8.79 -3.87
C LEU A 208 -5.76 7.57 -4.25
N HIS A 209 -6.05 7.00 -5.41
CA HIS A 209 -5.26 5.94 -6.03
C HIS A 209 -4.41 6.53 -7.16
N PHE A 210 -3.10 6.25 -7.13
CA PHE A 210 -2.11 6.68 -8.10
C PHE A 210 -1.65 5.51 -8.96
N LEU A 211 -2.59 5.00 -9.76
CA LEU A 211 -2.47 3.72 -10.48
C LEU A 211 -2.30 3.87 -11.98
N TYR A 212 -2.02 5.08 -12.47
CA TYR A 212 -1.86 5.33 -13.91
C TYR A 212 -0.39 5.31 -14.31
N GLY A 213 -0.04 4.48 -15.29
CA GLY A 213 1.33 4.36 -15.81
C GLY A 213 1.93 5.69 -16.32
N ASN A 214 1.07 6.64 -16.70
CA ASN A 214 1.43 7.99 -17.14
C ASN A 214 0.99 9.10 -16.15
N GLY A 215 0.56 8.74 -14.94
CA GLY A 215 0.05 9.65 -13.92
C GLY A 215 1.08 10.64 -13.39
N ASP A 216 0.71 11.91 -13.15
CA ASP A 216 1.54 12.87 -12.41
C ASP A 216 0.80 13.34 -11.15
N LEU A 217 1.40 13.07 -9.99
CA LEU A 217 0.82 13.37 -8.69
C LEU A 217 0.71 14.88 -8.46
N THR A 218 1.62 15.70 -9.00
CA THR A 218 1.52 17.16 -8.89
C THR A 218 0.24 17.64 -9.56
N THR A 219 0.04 17.24 -10.81
CA THR A 219 -1.14 17.59 -11.59
C THR A 219 -2.42 17.07 -10.92
N SER A 220 -2.42 15.81 -10.47
CA SER A 220 -3.59 15.21 -9.80
C SER A 220 -3.99 15.96 -8.53
N LEU A 221 -3.04 16.24 -7.63
CA LEU A 221 -3.30 16.97 -6.39
C LEU A 221 -3.77 18.41 -6.67
N ASN A 222 -3.24 19.06 -7.70
CA ASN A 222 -3.70 20.39 -8.10
C ASN A 222 -5.15 20.37 -8.61
N SER A 223 -5.53 19.37 -9.40
CA SER A 223 -6.92 19.19 -9.85
C SER A 223 -7.87 18.96 -8.67
N TYR A 224 -7.52 18.08 -7.72
CA TYR A 224 -8.35 17.86 -6.54
C TYR A 224 -8.51 19.13 -5.69
N ARG A 225 -7.43 19.90 -5.49
CA ARG A 225 -7.51 21.19 -4.79
C ARG A 225 -8.44 22.17 -5.49
N GLN A 226 -8.46 22.19 -6.83
CA GLN A 226 -9.40 23.04 -7.57
C GLN A 226 -10.86 22.66 -7.31
N TYR A 227 -11.18 21.36 -7.28
CA TYR A 227 -12.54 20.91 -6.94
C TYR A 227 -12.93 21.24 -5.50
N LEU A 228 -12.04 21.04 -4.53
CA LEU A 228 -12.28 21.41 -3.13
C LEU A 228 -12.49 22.92 -2.98
N ASN A 229 -11.65 23.73 -3.61
CA ASN A 229 -11.77 25.19 -3.60
C ASN A 229 -13.09 25.65 -4.22
N ALA A 230 -13.50 25.05 -5.35
CA ALA A 230 -14.79 25.35 -5.99
C ALA A 230 -15.99 25.02 -5.09
N ALA A 231 -15.88 23.96 -4.29
CA ALA A 231 -16.88 23.58 -3.28
C ALA A 231 -16.79 24.41 -1.97
N GLY A 232 -15.83 25.35 -1.85
CA GLY A 232 -15.62 26.13 -0.63
C GLY A 232 -15.02 25.33 0.54
N VAL A 233 -14.29 24.26 0.23
CA VAL A 233 -13.55 23.43 1.18
C VAL A 233 -12.08 23.87 1.19
N ASP A 234 -11.68 24.55 2.27
CA ASP A 234 -10.28 24.85 2.56
C ASP A 234 -9.66 23.66 3.31
N PHE A 235 -9.20 22.66 2.56
CA PHE A 235 -8.65 21.44 3.14
C PHE A 235 -7.21 21.64 3.60
N GLN A 236 -7.01 21.57 4.93
CA GLN A 236 -5.71 21.68 5.60
C GLN A 236 -5.20 20.34 6.13
N GLY A 237 -5.90 19.24 5.81
CA GLY A 237 -5.53 17.89 6.26
C GLY A 237 -4.44 17.26 5.40
N ILE A 238 -4.29 15.94 5.53
CA ILE A 238 -3.24 15.17 4.87
C ILE A 238 -3.77 14.58 3.56
N TRP A 239 -2.99 14.63 2.49
CA TRP A 239 -3.25 13.84 1.28
C TRP A 239 -2.65 12.45 1.46
N ASN A 240 -3.35 11.39 1.07
CA ASN A 240 -2.90 10.00 1.23
C ASN A 240 -3.05 9.23 -0.09
N VAL A 241 -1.92 8.76 -0.65
CA VAL A 241 -1.96 7.88 -1.82
C VAL A 241 -2.05 6.45 -1.31
N GLN A 242 -3.26 5.99 -1.07
CA GLN A 242 -3.50 4.70 -0.42
C GLN A 242 -3.39 3.50 -1.36
N GLU A 243 -3.20 3.74 -2.65
CA GLU A 243 -2.70 2.75 -3.59
C GLU A 243 -1.82 3.45 -4.63
N TYR A 244 -0.57 3.04 -4.80
CA TYR A 244 0.29 3.48 -5.90
C TYR A 244 1.01 2.33 -6.60
N GLY A 245 1.42 2.60 -7.84
CA GLY A 245 2.20 1.66 -8.64
C GLY A 245 1.30 0.83 -9.52
N HIS A 246 1.06 1.34 -10.73
CA HIS A 246 0.53 0.57 -11.86
C HIS A 246 1.34 -0.73 -12.04
N PRO A 247 0.76 -1.86 -12.47
CA PRO A 247 1.48 -3.14 -12.56
C PRO A 247 2.81 -3.07 -13.32
N ASP A 248 2.87 -2.27 -14.39
CA ASP A 248 4.10 -2.11 -15.18
C ASP A 248 5.17 -1.29 -14.44
N GLN A 249 4.78 -0.44 -13.49
CA GLN A 249 5.69 0.35 -12.66
C GLN A 249 6.17 -0.39 -11.39
N GLN A 250 5.67 -1.60 -11.14
CA GLN A 250 6.06 -2.42 -9.99
C GLN A 250 7.41 -3.14 -10.22
N VAL A 251 8.43 -2.31 -10.44
CA VAL A 251 9.82 -2.66 -10.75
C VAL A 251 10.75 -1.62 -10.09
N PRO A 252 12.04 -1.92 -9.85
CA PRO A 252 12.95 -1.00 -9.17
C PRO A 252 12.95 0.45 -9.69
N SER A 253 13.02 0.65 -11.01
CA SER A 253 12.98 1.98 -11.64
C SER A 253 11.69 2.73 -11.32
N GLY A 254 10.55 2.08 -11.53
CA GLY A 254 9.22 2.62 -11.32
C GLY A 254 8.93 2.91 -9.84
N LEU A 255 9.43 2.08 -8.91
CA LEU A 255 9.36 2.36 -7.48
C LEU A 255 10.11 3.64 -7.13
N ILE A 256 11.35 3.80 -7.58
CA ILE A 256 12.14 5.00 -7.30
C ILE A 256 11.42 6.24 -7.85
N TRP A 257 10.87 6.14 -9.06
CA TRP A 257 10.08 7.21 -9.65
C TRP A 257 8.87 7.57 -8.77
N ASN A 258 8.14 6.57 -8.27
CA ASN A 258 7.01 6.79 -7.35
C ASN A 258 7.45 7.37 -5.99
N ILE A 259 8.59 6.96 -5.42
CA ILE A 259 9.15 7.55 -4.20
C ILE A 259 9.39 9.05 -4.39
N GLY A 260 9.98 9.45 -5.54
CA GLY A 260 10.20 10.86 -5.89
C GLY A 260 8.90 11.68 -5.85
N GLN A 261 7.84 11.15 -6.45
CA GLN A 261 6.52 11.76 -6.45
C GLN A 261 5.95 11.93 -5.04
N LEU A 262 5.91 10.85 -4.25
CA LEU A 262 5.33 10.84 -2.90
C LEU A 262 6.10 11.78 -1.96
N GLU A 263 7.42 11.71 -1.97
CA GLU A 263 8.28 12.50 -1.10
C GLU A 263 8.25 13.99 -1.43
N ARG A 264 8.21 14.36 -2.73
CA ARG A 264 8.08 15.76 -3.14
C ARG A 264 6.81 16.43 -2.59
N HIS A 265 5.73 15.67 -2.48
CA HIS A 265 4.45 16.19 -1.99
C HIS A 265 4.22 15.94 -0.51
N ASN A 266 5.16 15.27 0.18
CA ASN A 266 5.02 14.87 1.58
C ASN A 266 3.73 14.06 1.81
N VAL A 267 3.46 13.12 0.91
CA VAL A 267 2.26 12.29 0.92
C VAL A 267 2.61 10.86 1.33
N PRO A 268 2.01 10.29 2.39
CA PRO A 268 2.11 8.86 2.65
C PRO A 268 1.60 8.06 1.44
N GLY A 269 2.25 6.93 1.19
CA GLY A 269 1.93 6.01 0.12
C GLY A 269 1.75 4.59 0.63
N LEU A 270 0.72 3.90 0.17
CA LEU A 270 0.58 2.45 0.28
C LEU A 270 0.71 1.84 -1.12
N ARG A 271 1.60 0.85 -1.25
CA ARG A 271 1.84 0.18 -2.53
C ARG A 271 0.62 -0.65 -2.92
N ALA A 272 0.13 -0.47 -4.14
CA ALA A 272 -1.03 -1.18 -4.65
C ALA A 272 -0.81 -2.70 -4.70
N ASN A 273 -1.87 -3.45 -4.38
CA ASN A 273 -1.86 -4.90 -4.49
C ASN A 273 -2.86 -5.35 -5.55
N TRP A 274 -2.34 -5.91 -6.64
CA TRP A 274 -3.14 -6.36 -7.79
C TRP A 274 -3.53 -7.85 -7.72
N LEU A 275 -3.31 -8.50 -6.57
CA LEU A 275 -3.70 -9.88 -6.32
C LEU A 275 -5.15 -9.98 -5.85
N GLY A 276 -5.69 -11.19 -5.89
CA GLY A 276 -7.02 -11.50 -5.34
C GLY A 276 -6.99 -12.76 -4.49
N GLY A 277 -8.09 -13.02 -3.80
CA GLY A 277 -8.25 -14.22 -2.97
C GLY A 277 -7.23 -14.28 -1.83
N GLN A 278 -6.71 -15.48 -1.56
CA GLN A 278 -5.74 -15.68 -0.47
C GLN A 278 -4.41 -14.96 -0.73
N GLU A 279 -3.99 -14.85 -1.99
CA GLU A 279 -2.74 -14.19 -2.38
C GLU A 279 -2.73 -12.68 -2.10
N LEU A 280 -3.89 -12.03 -1.98
CA LEU A 280 -4.00 -10.62 -1.58
C LEU A 280 -3.34 -10.35 -0.21
N ASN A 281 -3.37 -11.35 0.68
CA ASN A 281 -2.83 -11.24 2.04
C ASN A 281 -1.44 -11.87 2.15
N ASP A 282 -0.84 -12.20 1.01
CA ASP A 282 0.43 -12.89 0.88
C ASP A 282 1.42 -11.96 0.16
N TYR A 283 2.72 -12.24 0.27
CA TYR A 283 3.78 -11.54 -0.46
C TYR A 283 4.07 -10.06 -0.16
N LEU A 284 3.36 -9.43 0.78
CA LEU A 284 3.52 -8.00 1.08
C LEU A 284 3.39 -7.14 -0.20
N ALA A 285 2.29 -7.35 -0.94
CA ALA A 285 2.04 -6.72 -2.25
C ALA A 285 3.25 -6.89 -3.19
N TYR A 286 3.57 -8.13 -3.59
CA TYR A 286 4.68 -8.46 -4.49
C TYR A 286 6.09 -8.02 -4.06
N LEU A 287 6.30 -7.52 -2.84
CA LEU A 287 7.66 -7.27 -2.33
C LEU A 287 8.38 -8.57 -1.97
N LEU A 288 7.62 -9.64 -1.78
CA LEU A 288 8.13 -10.97 -1.56
C LEU A 288 7.61 -11.93 -2.64
N GLY A 289 8.30 -13.04 -2.81
CA GLY A 289 7.80 -14.22 -3.49
C GLY A 289 8.05 -15.46 -2.65
N LYS A 290 7.58 -16.62 -3.11
CA LYS A 290 7.87 -17.93 -2.52
C LYS A 290 7.91 -19.01 -3.60
N ASP A 291 8.20 -20.26 -3.26
CA ASP A 291 8.30 -21.35 -4.22
C ASP A 291 6.95 -21.70 -4.85
N LYS A 292 5.88 -21.71 -4.05
CA LYS A 292 4.52 -22.08 -4.47
C LYS A 292 3.64 -20.85 -4.68
N THR A 293 3.56 -20.38 -5.93
CA THR A 293 2.83 -19.17 -6.34
C THR A 293 1.89 -19.44 -7.53
N GLY A 294 0.92 -18.54 -7.77
CA GLY A 294 0.05 -18.58 -8.95
C GLY A 294 -0.73 -19.90 -9.05
N ALA A 295 -0.61 -20.61 -10.18
CA ALA A 295 -1.34 -21.87 -10.39
C ALA A 295 -0.97 -22.98 -9.38
N ASN A 296 0.22 -22.89 -8.75
CA ASN A 296 0.68 -23.83 -7.73
C ASN A 296 0.65 -23.23 -6.32
N TYR A 297 -0.14 -22.17 -6.11
CA TYR A 297 -0.19 -21.46 -4.84
C TYR A 297 -0.48 -22.37 -3.65
N ASP A 298 0.26 -22.14 -2.56
CA ASP A 298 0.07 -22.81 -1.28
C ASP A 298 0.23 -21.78 -0.16
N MET A 299 -0.86 -21.49 0.54
CA MET A 299 -0.87 -20.53 1.64
C MET A 299 0.03 -20.92 2.83
N TYR A 300 0.41 -22.20 2.94
CA TYR A 300 1.28 -22.70 4.01
C TYR A 300 2.77 -22.75 3.65
N ASP A 301 3.12 -22.42 2.40
CA ASP A 301 4.51 -22.26 2.01
C ASP A 301 5.12 -21.04 2.69
N THR A 302 6.27 -21.24 3.34
CA THR A 302 7.01 -20.24 4.13
C THR A 302 8.35 -19.86 3.51
N SER A 303 8.62 -20.29 2.27
CA SER A 303 9.87 -20.03 1.51
C SER A 303 9.99 -18.59 0.98
N TYR A 304 9.59 -17.61 1.78
CA TYR A 304 9.59 -16.20 1.41
C TYR A 304 10.97 -15.70 1.02
N ARG A 305 11.03 -14.91 -0.04
CA ARG A 305 12.26 -14.27 -0.55
C ARG A 305 11.98 -12.87 -1.09
N PRO A 306 12.97 -11.95 -1.05
CA PRO A 306 12.88 -10.65 -1.69
C PRO A 306 12.54 -10.77 -3.18
N ALA A 307 11.53 -10.03 -3.62
CA ALA A 307 11.18 -9.87 -5.02
C ALA A 307 11.65 -8.50 -5.55
N ARG A 308 11.32 -8.20 -6.81
CA ARG A 308 11.91 -7.13 -7.64
C ARG A 308 12.25 -5.83 -6.91
N GLU A 309 11.29 -5.25 -6.20
CA GLU A 309 11.42 -3.92 -5.60
C GLU A 309 11.98 -3.90 -4.18
N TYR A 310 12.05 -5.06 -3.51
CA TYR A 310 12.41 -5.15 -2.09
C TYR A 310 13.75 -4.47 -1.75
N PRO A 311 14.85 -4.65 -2.52
CA PRO A 311 16.13 -4.01 -2.21
C PRO A 311 16.08 -2.48 -2.25
N VAL A 312 15.23 -1.90 -3.10
CA VAL A 312 15.03 -0.45 -3.16
C VAL A 312 14.37 0.05 -1.87
N TYR A 313 13.33 -0.62 -1.38
CA TYR A 313 12.72 -0.27 -0.08
C TYR A 313 13.69 -0.40 1.08
N VAL A 314 14.54 -1.44 1.08
CA VAL A 314 15.58 -1.61 2.11
C VAL A 314 16.55 -0.44 2.07
N TYR A 315 17.06 -0.07 0.90
CA TYR A 315 17.96 1.07 0.74
C TYR A 315 17.28 2.39 1.13
N TYR A 316 16.05 2.59 0.68
CA TYR A 316 15.23 3.76 1.01
C TYR A 316 15.08 3.92 2.53
N ALA A 317 14.71 2.85 3.24
CA ALA A 317 14.47 2.89 4.67
C ALA A 317 15.75 2.97 5.53
N GLN A 318 16.84 2.32 5.09
CA GLN A 318 18.04 2.15 5.92
C GLN A 318 19.18 3.10 5.57
N SER A 319 19.31 3.50 4.30
CA SER A 319 20.44 4.29 3.83
C SER A 319 20.09 5.77 3.67
N MET A 320 18.86 6.12 3.32
CA MET A 320 18.48 7.51 3.03
C MET A 320 18.16 8.30 4.29
N THR A 321 19.21 8.60 5.06
CA THR A 321 19.17 9.27 6.36
C THR A 321 19.43 10.77 6.26
N GLY A 322 19.22 11.49 7.37
CA GLY A 322 19.43 12.94 7.44
C GLY A 322 18.17 13.72 7.05
N TYR A 323 18.31 14.72 6.19
CA TYR A 323 17.19 15.54 5.72
C TYR A 323 16.98 15.40 4.21
N ARG A 324 15.72 15.48 3.79
CA ARG A 324 15.29 15.50 2.40
C ARG A 324 15.71 16.81 1.74
N VAL A 325 16.12 16.76 0.48
CA VAL A 325 16.32 17.95 -0.35
C VAL A 325 15.27 18.01 -1.45
N ARG A 326 15.02 19.23 -1.96
CA ARG A 326 14.08 19.46 -3.05
C ARG A 326 14.57 18.76 -4.32
N THR A 327 13.69 17.97 -4.95
CA THR A 327 13.92 17.36 -6.26
C THR A 327 12.85 17.81 -7.26
N GLU A 328 13.20 17.75 -8.54
CA GLU A 328 12.31 17.99 -9.66
C GLU A 328 12.35 16.78 -10.58
N MET A 329 11.19 16.41 -11.11
CA MET A 329 11.07 15.41 -12.17
C MET A 329 11.59 16.00 -13.49
N SER A 330 12.03 15.14 -14.41
CA SER A 330 12.42 15.57 -15.76
C SER A 330 11.25 16.21 -16.53
N GLU A 331 11.56 17.09 -17.48
CA GLU A 331 10.56 17.81 -18.29
C GLU A 331 9.64 16.86 -19.08
N ASP A 332 10.15 15.72 -19.52
CA ASP A 332 9.39 14.67 -20.20
C ASP A 332 8.58 13.77 -19.25
N THR A 333 8.68 14.01 -17.94
CA THR A 333 8.02 13.26 -16.84
C THR A 333 8.47 11.80 -16.68
N LEU A 334 9.53 11.39 -17.39
CA LEU A 334 9.95 9.98 -17.42
C LEU A 334 10.91 9.61 -16.30
N VAL A 335 11.78 10.52 -15.85
CA VAL A 335 12.75 10.29 -14.78
C VAL A 335 12.45 11.16 -13.57
N ASP A 336 12.58 10.57 -12.40
CA ASP A 336 12.44 11.27 -11.15
C ASP A 336 13.52 10.82 -10.14
N THR A 337 13.72 11.66 -9.13
CA THR A 337 14.72 11.48 -8.09
C THR A 337 14.16 11.78 -6.71
N TYR A 338 14.71 11.06 -5.74
CA TYR A 338 14.57 11.39 -4.32
C TYR A 338 15.98 11.47 -3.72
N ALA A 339 16.23 12.47 -2.87
CA ALA A 339 17.56 12.73 -2.37
C ALA A 339 17.56 13.15 -0.90
N THR A 340 18.60 12.72 -0.19
CA THR A 340 18.83 13.03 1.22
C THR A 340 20.28 13.45 1.45
N VAL A 341 20.47 14.28 2.46
CA VAL A 341 21.77 14.73 2.94
C VAL A 341 21.88 14.36 4.42
N ASP A 342 22.87 13.55 4.76
CA ASP A 342 23.19 13.20 6.15
C ASP A 342 24.42 14.00 6.61
N PRO A 343 24.25 15.02 7.46
CA PRO A 343 25.36 15.83 7.96
C PRO A 343 26.24 15.10 8.99
N ASN A 344 25.73 14.05 9.64
CA ASN A 344 26.51 13.28 10.60
C ASN A 344 27.45 12.32 9.87
N GLN A 345 26.98 11.71 8.79
CA GLN A 345 27.78 10.83 7.93
C GLN A 345 28.54 11.59 6.83
N ARG A 346 28.24 12.88 6.64
CA ARG A 346 28.76 13.73 5.55
C ARG A 346 28.60 13.07 4.18
N VAL A 347 27.38 12.64 3.87
CA VAL A 347 27.05 11.94 2.63
C VAL A 347 25.75 12.44 2.03
N VAL A 348 25.73 12.55 0.70
CA VAL A 348 24.52 12.75 -0.09
C VAL A 348 24.16 11.42 -0.73
N ARG A 349 22.87 11.06 -0.69
CA ARG A 349 22.33 9.87 -1.35
C ARG A 349 21.15 10.24 -2.23
N ILE A 350 21.17 9.78 -3.47
CA ILE A 350 20.18 10.10 -4.49
C ILE A 350 19.69 8.79 -5.07
N LEU A 351 18.39 8.51 -4.96
CA LEU A 351 17.72 7.53 -5.80
C LEU A 351 17.33 8.19 -7.12
N ALA A 352 17.60 7.52 -8.24
CA ALA A 352 17.18 7.92 -9.57
C ALA A 352 16.54 6.74 -10.29
N GLY A 353 15.33 6.97 -10.80
CA GLY A 353 14.54 5.96 -11.47
C GLY A 353 13.65 6.57 -12.52
N CYS A 354 13.20 5.73 -13.42
CA CYS A 354 12.33 6.12 -14.51
C CYS A 354 11.01 5.36 -14.44
N ARG A 355 9.98 5.90 -15.07
CA ARG A 355 8.91 5.06 -15.61
C ARG A 355 9.55 4.02 -16.54
N PRO A 356 9.10 2.75 -16.56
CA PRO A 356 9.77 1.67 -17.29
C PRO A 356 9.98 2.01 -18.77
N ASN A 357 11.15 2.55 -19.09
CA ASN A 357 11.52 3.08 -20.40
C ASN A 357 13.05 3.06 -20.51
N THR A 358 13.57 3.06 -21.74
CA THR A 358 15.01 3.11 -21.98
C THR A 358 15.43 4.48 -22.49
N GLY A 359 16.66 4.88 -22.19
CA GLY A 359 17.16 6.19 -22.57
C GLY A 359 18.34 6.66 -21.75
N VAL A 360 18.72 7.92 -21.97
CA VAL A 360 19.77 8.60 -21.20
C VAL A 360 19.18 9.88 -20.63
N TRP A 361 19.17 9.95 -19.30
CA TRP A 361 18.78 11.14 -18.57
C TRP A 361 19.94 11.66 -17.73
N PHE A 362 19.80 12.86 -17.20
CA PHE A 362 20.84 13.53 -16.45
C PHE A 362 20.29 14.02 -15.11
N VAL A 363 20.93 13.60 -14.03
CA VAL A 363 20.70 14.15 -12.69
C VAL A 363 21.65 15.33 -12.50
N LYS A 364 21.10 16.54 -12.48
CA LYS A 364 21.84 17.78 -12.19
C LYS A 364 21.77 18.05 -10.70
N ILE A 365 22.93 18.05 -10.03
CA ILE A 365 23.06 18.22 -8.59
C ILE A 365 23.73 19.57 -8.35
N GLY A 366 22.93 20.55 -7.93
CA GLY A 366 23.39 21.92 -7.66
C GLY A 366 23.49 22.23 -6.17
N GLY A 367 24.04 23.40 -5.85
CA GLY A 367 24.15 23.88 -4.46
C GLY A 367 25.26 23.21 -3.65
N LEU A 368 26.30 22.69 -4.32
CA LEU A 368 27.40 21.98 -3.68
C LEU A 368 28.15 22.84 -2.64
N SER A 369 28.18 24.17 -2.82
CA SER A 369 28.77 25.10 -1.86
C SER A 369 28.04 25.14 -0.51
N ALA A 370 26.75 24.82 -0.46
CA ALA A 370 26.01 24.65 0.80
C ALA A 370 26.50 23.44 1.62
N LEU A 371 27.20 22.51 0.97
CA LEU A 371 27.84 21.36 1.59
C LEU A 371 29.33 21.62 1.91
N GLY A 372 29.85 22.81 1.59
CA GLY A 372 31.25 23.18 1.80
C GLY A 372 32.20 22.75 0.68
N LEU A 373 31.67 22.24 -0.45
CA LEU A 373 32.46 21.97 -1.64
C LEU A 373 32.78 23.29 -2.38
N PRO A 374 33.92 23.40 -3.07
CA PRO A 374 34.25 24.58 -3.87
C PRO A 374 33.28 24.77 -5.04
N GLU A 375 33.37 25.89 -5.76
CA GLU A 375 32.53 26.16 -6.96
C GLU A 375 32.87 25.25 -8.15
N SER A 376 34.09 24.70 -8.21
CA SER A 376 34.51 23.78 -9.27
C SER A 376 35.51 22.76 -8.76
N GLY A 377 35.50 21.56 -9.34
CA GLY A 377 36.43 20.50 -8.97
C GLY A 377 36.10 19.16 -9.61
N SER A 378 36.58 18.08 -8.98
CA SER A 378 36.24 16.70 -9.32
C SER A 378 35.60 16.04 -8.09
N LEU A 379 34.46 15.39 -8.27
CA LEU A 379 33.70 14.73 -7.22
C LEU A 379 33.62 13.22 -7.51
N PRO A 380 34.19 12.35 -6.66
CA PRO A 380 33.99 10.91 -6.77
C PRO A 380 32.57 10.55 -6.36
N ILE A 381 31.79 9.99 -7.28
CA ILE A 381 30.41 9.56 -7.04
C ILE A 381 30.34 8.05 -7.22
N LYS A 382 29.85 7.37 -6.18
CA LYS A 382 29.54 5.94 -6.20
C LYS A 382 28.20 5.74 -6.91
N ALA A 383 28.11 4.71 -7.75
CA ALA A 383 26.83 4.27 -8.33
C ALA A 383 26.46 2.86 -7.85
N ILE A 384 25.18 2.65 -7.55
CA ILE A 384 24.60 1.36 -7.19
C ILE A 384 23.46 1.08 -8.16
N ARG A 385 23.37 -0.15 -8.69
CA ARG A 385 22.24 -0.59 -9.53
C ARG A 385 21.33 -1.53 -8.75
N PHE A 386 20.05 -1.21 -8.69
CA PHE A 386 19.01 -2.11 -8.22
C PHE A 386 18.55 -3.01 -9.36
N ASN A 387 18.85 -4.30 -9.24
CA ASN A 387 18.50 -5.31 -10.21
C ASN A 387 16.98 -5.60 -10.21
N THR A 388 16.47 -6.09 -11.33
CA THR A 388 15.10 -6.65 -11.43
C THR A 388 15.15 -8.19 -11.48
N ALA A 389 13.99 -8.84 -11.47
CA ALA A 389 13.85 -10.28 -11.64
C ALA A 389 12.89 -10.61 -12.80
N PRO A 390 13.08 -11.74 -13.52
CA PRO A 390 12.26 -12.08 -14.69
C PRO A 390 10.76 -12.19 -14.37
N GLY A 391 10.40 -12.82 -13.25
CA GLY A 391 9.04 -12.90 -12.72
C GLY A 391 8.77 -11.95 -11.56
N ARG A 392 7.49 -11.68 -11.28
CA ARG A 392 7.06 -10.82 -10.15
C ARG A 392 7.29 -11.45 -8.78
N PHE A 393 7.36 -12.78 -8.70
CA PHE A 393 7.62 -13.54 -7.48
C PHE A 393 9.03 -14.15 -7.42
N ASP A 394 9.83 -13.88 -8.45
CA ASP A 394 11.17 -14.43 -8.53
C ASP A 394 12.07 -13.71 -7.53
N ARG A 395 13.05 -14.44 -7.02
CA ARG A 395 14.09 -13.86 -6.17
C ARG A 395 14.85 -12.81 -6.97
N VAL A 396 14.88 -11.59 -6.48
CA VAL A 396 15.74 -10.56 -7.04
C VAL A 396 17.19 -10.76 -6.60
N ALA A 397 18.13 -10.44 -7.47
CA ALA A 397 19.55 -10.39 -7.10
C ALA A 397 19.81 -9.19 -6.17
N GLU A 398 20.87 -9.29 -5.37
CA GLU A 398 21.33 -8.15 -4.57
C GLU A 398 21.71 -6.95 -5.47
N PRO A 399 21.66 -5.70 -4.97
CA PRO A 399 22.12 -4.54 -5.72
C PRO A 399 23.60 -4.64 -6.10
N ASP A 400 23.95 -4.19 -7.31
CA ASP A 400 25.35 -4.16 -7.76
C ASP A 400 26.01 -2.84 -7.37
N ASP A 401 27.20 -2.93 -6.76
CA ASP A 401 28.10 -1.80 -6.59
C ASP A 401 28.86 -1.56 -7.90
N LEU A 402 28.56 -0.47 -8.60
CA LEU A 402 29.20 -0.10 -9.87
C LEU A 402 30.51 0.68 -9.66
N GLY A 403 30.92 0.88 -8.41
CA GLY A 403 32.14 1.59 -8.04
C GLY A 403 32.00 3.11 -8.15
N TYR A 404 33.16 3.78 -8.12
CA TYR A 404 33.27 5.24 -8.15
C TYR A 404 33.66 5.74 -9.53
N THR A 405 33.01 6.81 -9.97
CA THR A 405 33.43 7.61 -11.13
C THR A 405 33.67 9.05 -10.70
N ASN A 406 34.76 9.65 -11.18
CA ASN A 406 35.07 11.06 -10.94
C ASN A 406 34.29 11.94 -11.93
N TYR A 407 33.43 12.81 -11.42
CA TYR A 407 32.70 13.80 -12.21
C TYR A 407 33.28 15.19 -11.99
N ASN A 408 33.67 15.84 -13.07
CA ASN A 408 34.02 17.26 -13.01
C ASN A 408 32.76 18.09 -12.81
N TYR A 409 32.87 19.14 -12.01
CA TYR A 409 31.78 20.07 -11.73
C TYR A 409 32.29 21.51 -11.76
N GLY A 410 31.37 22.43 -12.03
CA GLY A 410 31.61 23.87 -12.11
C GLY A 410 30.33 24.63 -11.77
N ASP A 411 30.47 25.90 -11.40
CA ASP A 411 29.37 26.75 -10.92
C ASP A 411 28.52 26.08 -9.82
N GLY A 412 29.18 25.31 -8.94
CA GLY A 412 28.55 24.59 -7.84
C GLY A 412 27.60 23.46 -8.27
N MET A 413 27.71 22.98 -9.52
CA MET A 413 26.83 21.95 -10.09
C MET A 413 27.60 20.80 -10.76
N VAL A 414 27.24 19.58 -10.41
CA VAL A 414 27.69 18.34 -11.07
C VAL A 414 26.54 17.71 -11.85
N THR A 415 26.84 17.08 -12.99
CA THR A 415 25.85 16.36 -13.80
C THR A 415 26.24 14.89 -13.90
N VAL A 416 25.33 14.01 -13.49
CA VAL A 416 25.49 12.55 -13.54
C VAL A 416 24.55 11.99 -14.59
N ALA A 417 25.07 11.14 -15.49
CA ALA A 417 24.25 10.47 -16.48
C ALA A 417 23.63 9.19 -15.92
N VAL A 418 22.34 8.97 -16.21
CA VAL A 418 21.59 7.74 -15.94
C VAL A 418 21.42 7.01 -17.26
N TYR A 419 22.18 5.94 -17.45
CA TYR A 419 22.09 5.09 -18.64
C TYR A 419 21.09 3.97 -18.42
N GLN A 420 19.84 4.22 -18.77
CA GLN A 420 18.74 3.29 -18.58
C GLN A 420 18.64 2.33 -19.77
N ASN A 421 19.52 1.32 -19.79
CA ASN A 421 19.54 0.31 -20.87
C ASN A 421 18.51 -0.82 -20.65
N ASP A 422 18.06 -1.00 -19.41
CA ASP A 422 17.01 -1.92 -19.00
C ASP A 422 15.92 -1.07 -18.33
N PRO A 423 14.66 -1.10 -18.78
CA PRO A 423 13.61 -0.24 -18.24
C PRO A 423 13.29 -0.50 -16.76
N ASP A 424 13.65 -1.66 -16.21
CA ASP A 424 13.20 -2.09 -14.88
C ASP A 424 14.22 -1.81 -13.77
N VAL A 425 15.49 -1.56 -14.11
CA VAL A 425 16.56 -1.35 -13.10
C VAL A 425 16.55 0.06 -12.53
N GLY A 426 16.81 0.18 -11.22
CA GLY A 426 16.93 1.48 -10.55
C GLY A 426 18.38 1.85 -10.28
N PHE A 427 18.65 3.12 -9.96
CA PHE A 427 20.00 3.55 -9.57
C PHE A 427 20.00 4.33 -8.26
N ALA A 428 21.07 4.18 -7.48
CA ALA A 428 21.44 5.13 -6.45
C ALA A 428 22.81 5.76 -6.75
N PHE A 429 22.98 7.02 -6.36
CA PHE A 429 24.24 7.73 -6.40
C PHE A 429 24.60 8.24 -5.01
N GLU A 430 25.86 8.05 -4.60
CA GLU A 430 26.35 8.49 -3.30
C GLU A 430 27.65 9.27 -3.44
N PHE A 431 27.79 10.36 -2.69
CA PHE A 431 29.08 11.05 -2.55
C PHE A 431 29.23 11.69 -1.18
N SER A 432 30.48 11.72 -0.70
CA SER A 432 30.86 12.44 0.51
C SER A 432 31.18 13.90 0.20
N TYR A 433 30.99 14.78 1.18
CA TYR A 433 31.26 16.21 1.08
C TYR A 433 32.01 16.74 2.30
#